data_AF-A0A679JPS3-F1
#
_entry.id   AF-A0A679JPS3-F1
#
_cell.length_a   1.000
_cell.length_b   1.000
_cell.length_c   1.000
_cell.angle_alpha   90.00
_cell.angle_beta   90.00
_cell.angle_gamma   90.00
#
_symmetry.space_group_name_H-M   'P 1'
#
loop_
_entity.id
_entity.type
_entity.pdbx_description
1 polymer ?
#
loop_
_entity_poly.entity_id
_entity_poly.type
_entity_poly.pdbx_seq_one_letter_code
_entity_poly.pdbx_strand_id
1 'polypeptide(L)'
;MRTLVPRRTVSEEKGYMIERRIKLHREGHEQTIRLPDEFALPGDEAILRLEAGRLTLEAVGQLSLLSTLSRLMPLDDAWPEIEDRLPEPVDL
;
A
#
# COMPACT_ATOMS: atom_id res chain seq x y z
N MET A 1 0.33 -33.55 15.72
CA MET A 1 -0.86 -32.97 15.07
C MET A 1 -0.43 -31.64 14.48
N ARG A 2 -0.34 -31.55 13.14
CA ARG A 2 0.27 -30.42 12.43
C ARG A 2 -0.86 -29.54 11.92
N THR A 3 -1.09 -28.42 12.60
CA THR A 3 -2.14 -27.46 12.25
C THR A 3 -1.76 -26.81 10.93
N LEU A 4 -2.41 -27.23 9.84
CA LEU A 4 -2.40 -26.51 8.57
C LEU A 4 -3.11 -25.18 8.80
N VAL A 5 -2.32 -24.11 8.95
CA VAL A 5 -2.83 -22.76 8.77
C VAL A 5 -3.33 -22.70 7.32
N PRO A 6 -4.60 -22.34 7.06
CA PRO A 6 -5.06 -22.20 5.69
C PRO A 6 -4.22 -21.08 5.07
N ARG A 7 -3.37 -21.46 4.10
CA ARG A 7 -2.76 -20.50 3.18
C ARG A 7 -3.93 -19.72 2.61
N ARG A 8 -4.00 -18.42 2.93
CA ARG A 8 -4.88 -17.48 2.23
C ARG A 8 -4.53 -17.64 0.75
N THR A 9 -5.41 -18.30 0.02
CA THR A 9 -5.41 -18.33 -1.43
C THR A 9 -5.36 -16.87 -1.85
N VAL A 10 -4.30 -16.49 -2.58
CA VAL A 10 -4.25 -15.20 -3.26
C VAL A 10 -5.50 -15.16 -4.12
N SER A 11 -6.46 -14.34 -3.72
CA SER A 11 -7.75 -14.19 -4.35
C SER A 11 -7.54 -13.93 -5.85
N GLU A 12 -8.16 -14.74 -6.70
CA GLU A 12 -8.32 -14.42 -8.12
C GLU A 12 -8.88 -13.01 -8.24
N GLU A 13 -8.06 -12.08 -8.73
CA GLU A 13 -8.48 -10.74 -9.13
C GLU A 13 -9.39 -10.89 -10.35
N LYS A 14 -10.68 -11.15 -10.13
CA LYS A 14 -11.71 -10.83 -11.11
C LYS A 14 -11.68 -9.33 -11.31
N GLY A 15 -10.90 -8.88 -12.31
CA GLY A 15 -10.88 -7.49 -12.76
C GLY A 15 -12.28 -7.10 -13.22
N TYR A 16 -13.05 -6.46 -12.34
CA TYR A 16 -14.30 -5.80 -12.72
C TYR A 16 -13.92 -4.53 -13.47
N MET A 17 -14.20 -4.49 -14.77
CA MET A 17 -14.03 -3.28 -15.57
C MET A 17 -15.18 -2.32 -15.25
N ILE A 18 -14.90 -1.28 -14.47
CA ILE A 18 -15.81 -0.17 -14.23
C ILE A 18 -15.37 1.03 -15.07
N GLU A 19 -16.28 1.59 -15.86
CA GLU A 19 -16.06 2.78 -16.67
C GLU A 19 -17.02 3.88 -16.23
N ARG A 20 -16.50 5.11 -16.08
CA ARG A 20 -17.33 6.28 -15.80
C ARG A 20 -16.86 7.48 -16.59
N ARG A 21 -17.78 8.10 -17.34
CA ARG A 21 -17.53 9.37 -18.01
C ARG A 21 -17.63 10.50 -17.00
N ILE A 22 -16.51 11.18 -16.75
CA ILE A 22 -16.43 12.36 -15.87
C ILE A 22 -16.24 13.65 -16.68
N LYS A 23 -16.54 14.79 -16.05
CA LYS A 23 -16.21 16.11 -16.62
C LYS A 23 -14.83 16.55 -16.13
N LEU A 24 -14.06 17.15 -17.02
CA LEU A 24 -12.78 17.77 -16.68
C LEU A 24 -13.07 19.21 -16.22
N HIS A 25 -12.43 19.63 -15.15
CA HIS A 25 -12.47 21.01 -14.67
C HIS A 25 -11.18 21.71 -15.10
N ARG A 26 -11.27 22.98 -15.49
CA ARG A 26 -10.11 23.80 -15.83
C ARG A 26 -10.13 25.05 -14.96
N GLU A 27 -9.02 25.30 -14.28
CA GLU A 27 -8.79 26.47 -13.45
C GLU A 27 -7.49 27.13 -13.92
N GLY A 28 -7.62 28.19 -14.71
CA GLY A 28 -6.48 28.79 -15.42
C GLY A 28 -5.76 27.79 -16.33
N HIS A 29 -4.48 27.54 -16.03
CA HIS A 29 -3.65 26.57 -16.74
C HIS A 29 -3.77 25.14 -16.20
N GLU A 30 -4.34 24.97 -15.01
CA GLU A 30 -4.50 23.67 -14.38
C GLU A 30 -5.77 22.96 -14.86
N GLN A 31 -5.68 21.64 -14.99
CA GLN A 31 -6.82 20.79 -15.29
C GLN A 31 -6.97 19.75 -14.17
N THR A 32 -8.16 19.68 -13.60
CA THR A 32 -8.45 18.84 -12.44
C THR A 32 -9.52 17.83 -12.79
N ILE A 33 -9.29 16.58 -12.38
CA ILE A 33 -10.29 15.52 -12.37
C ILE A 33 -10.75 15.27 -10.95
N ARG A 34 -12.06 15.16 -10.75
CA ARG A 34 -12.62 14.68 -9.48
C ARG A 34 -12.82 13.18 -9.62
N LEU A 35 -12.00 12.39 -8.91
CA LEU A 35 -12.16 10.94 -8.87
C LEU A 35 -13.43 10.61 -8.07
N PRO A 36 -14.38 9.85 -8.64
CA PRO A 36 -15.47 9.29 -7.87
C PRO A 36 -14.95 8.29 -6.83
N ASP A 37 -15.71 8.07 -5.75
CA ASP A 37 -15.30 7.23 -4.61
C ASP A 37 -14.91 5.81 -5.02
N GLU A 38 -15.57 5.24 -6.04
CA GLU A 38 -15.25 3.90 -6.53
C GLU A 38 -13.90 3.80 -7.27
N PHE A 39 -13.28 4.94 -7.61
CA PHE A 39 -11.95 5.03 -8.23
C PHE A 39 -10.88 5.60 -7.26
N ALA A 40 -11.22 5.84 -5.98
CA ALA A 40 -10.30 6.41 -5.02
C ALA A 40 -9.05 5.53 -4.85
N LEU A 41 -7.86 6.14 -5.01
CA LEU A 41 -6.59 5.46 -4.81
C LEU A 41 -6.19 5.46 -3.34
N PRO A 42 -5.47 4.44 -2.85
CA PRO A 42 -4.90 4.45 -1.51
C PRO A 42 -3.80 5.52 -1.39
N GLY A 43 -3.73 6.16 -0.22
CA GLY A 43 -2.73 7.20 0.06
C GLY A 43 -3.11 8.58 -0.45
N ASP A 44 -2.12 9.46 -0.51
CA ASP A 44 -2.21 10.87 -0.91
C ASP A 44 -1.40 11.19 -2.17
N GLU A 45 -0.63 10.23 -2.68
CA GLU A 45 0.22 10.37 -3.87
C GLU A 45 -0.16 9.36 -4.97
N ALA A 46 -0.06 9.80 -6.22
CA ALA A 46 -0.27 8.97 -7.39
C ALA A 46 0.68 9.34 -8.54
N ILE A 47 1.07 8.36 -9.33
CA ILE A 47 1.84 8.52 -10.55
C ILE A 47 0.87 8.74 -11.71
N LEU A 48 1.07 9.84 -12.43
CA LEU A 48 0.34 10.14 -13.66
C LEU A 48 1.22 9.82 -14.87
N ARG A 49 0.76 8.92 -15.73
CA ARG A 49 1.48 8.47 -16.93
C ARG A 49 0.66 8.78 -18.18
N LEU A 50 1.26 9.48 -19.15
CA LEU A 50 0.67 9.77 -20.45
C LEU A 50 1.40 8.94 -21.52
N GLU A 51 0.76 7.90 -22.02
CA GLU A 51 1.33 7.00 -23.02
C GLU A 51 0.28 6.66 -24.08
N ALA A 52 0.66 6.73 -25.37
CA ALA A 52 -0.22 6.41 -26.50
C ALA A 52 -1.60 7.11 -26.46
N GLY A 53 -1.64 8.37 -26.00
CA GLY A 53 -2.87 9.15 -25.87
C GLY A 53 -3.79 8.73 -24.72
N ARG A 54 -3.32 7.88 -23.81
CA ARG A 54 -4.03 7.44 -22.62
C ARG A 54 -3.35 7.98 -21.39
N LEU A 55 -4.15 8.57 -20.51
CA LEU A 55 -3.72 8.98 -19.18
C LEU A 55 -4.01 7.83 -18.21
N THR A 56 -2.98 7.32 -17.55
CA THR A 56 -3.10 6.28 -16.52
C THR A 56 -2.68 6.87 -15.19
N LEU A 57 -3.48 6.63 -14.16
CA LEU A 57 -3.19 7.04 -12.78
C LEU A 57 -2.93 5.77 -11.97
N GLU A 58 -1.78 5.69 -11.32
CA GLU A 58 -1.38 4.55 -10.49
C GLU A 58 -1.09 5.06 -9.07
N ALA A 59 -1.54 4.34 -8.05
CA ALA A 59 -1.23 4.71 -6.67
C ALA A 59 0.28 4.60 -6.42
N VAL A 60 0.87 5.58 -5.73
CA VAL A 60 2.20 5.37 -5.17
C VAL A 60 2.02 4.35 -4.05
N GLY A 61 2.66 3.18 -4.19
CA GLY A 61 2.56 2.15 -3.17
C GLY A 61 2.96 2.72 -1.81
N GLN A 62 2.01 2.80 -0.88
CA GLN A 62 2.35 3.06 0.51
C GLN A 62 3.33 1.98 0.93
N LEU A 63 4.45 2.37 1.54
CA LEU A 63 5.41 1.40 2.04
C LEU A 63 4.73 0.56 3.11
N SER A 64 4.20 -0.60 2.72
CA SER A 64 3.76 -1.62 3.65
C SER A 64 4.92 -1.95 4.57
N LEU A 65 4.64 -2.33 5.82
CA LEU A 65 5.66 -2.84 6.74
C LEU A 65 6.52 -3.90 6.04
N LEU A 66 5.92 -4.77 5.24
CA LEU A 66 6.63 -5.78 4.45
C LEU A 66 7.61 -5.16 3.43
N SER A 67 7.19 -4.14 2.69
CA SER A 67 8.06 -3.43 1.73
C SER A 67 9.14 -2.58 2.39
N THR A 68 8.94 -2.15 3.63
CA THR A 68 9.96 -1.47 4.43
C THR A 68 10.98 -2.49 4.95
N LEU A 69 10.51 -3.61 5.52
CA LEU A 69 11.37 -4.68 6.01
C LEU A 69 12.21 -5.31 4.89
N SER A 70 11.65 -5.45 3.67
CA SER A 70 12.40 -6.00 2.53
C SER A 70 13.55 -5.11 2.04
N ARG A 71 13.60 -3.85 2.47
CA ARG A 71 14.67 -2.89 2.14
C ARG A 71 15.76 -2.83 3.19
N LEU A 72 15.58 -3.48 4.34
CA LEU A 72 16.59 -3.48 5.39
C LEU A 72 17.79 -4.34 4.96
N MET A 73 18.99 -3.78 5.09
CA MET A 73 20.23 -4.53 4.89
C MET A 73 20.53 -5.38 6.14
N PRO A 74 21.26 -6.50 6.00
CA PRO A 74 21.80 -7.22 7.15
C PRO A 74 22.60 -6.28 8.06
N LEU A 75 22.44 -6.46 9.37
CA LEU A 75 23.32 -5.84 10.35
C LEU A 75 24.58 -6.70 10.45
N ASP A 76 25.75 -6.08 10.33
CA ASP A 76 27.05 -6.74 10.53
C ASP A 76 27.44 -6.83 12.02
N ASP A 77 26.67 -6.17 12.89
CA ASP A 77 26.90 -6.13 14.33
C ASP A 77 26.39 -7.40 15.02
N ALA A 78 27.18 -7.89 15.98
CA ALA A 78 26.70 -8.93 16.90
C ALA A 78 25.62 -8.35 17.82
N TRP A 79 24.55 -9.12 18.03
CA TRP A 79 23.53 -8.75 18.99
C TRP A 79 24.11 -8.76 20.42
N PRO A 80 23.85 -7.73 21.23
CA PRO A 80 24.24 -7.74 22.64
C PRO A 80 23.44 -8.81 23.39
N GLU A 81 23.97 -9.27 24.52
CA GLU A 81 23.20 -10.08 25.45
C GLU A 81 22.03 -9.24 26.00
N ILE A 82 20.82 -9.77 25.86
CA ILE A 82 19.60 -9.12 26.38
C ILE A 82 19.26 -9.79 27.71
N GLU A 83 19.31 -9.03 28.80
CA GLU A 83 18.87 -9.50 30.11
C GLU A 83 17.35 -9.72 30.12
N ASP A 84 16.91 -10.97 30.25
CA ASP A 84 15.50 -11.32 30.41
C ASP A 84 15.06 -11.15 31.87
N ARG A 85 14.74 -9.90 32.23
CA ARG A 85 14.30 -9.55 33.59
C ARG A 85 12.85 -9.96 33.80
N LEU A 86 12.54 -10.43 35.01
CA LEU A 86 11.15 -10.66 35.41
C LEU A 86 10.35 -9.36 35.29
N PRO A 87 9.08 -9.43 34.85
CA PRO A 87 8.21 -8.26 34.82
C PRO A 87 8.02 -7.71 36.23
N GLU A 88 7.87 -6.39 36.34
CA GLU A 88 7.50 -5.76 37.60
C GLU A 88 6.10 -6.24 38.04
N PRO A 89 5.86 -6.43 39.35
CA PRO A 89 4.53 -6.74 39.85
C PRO A 89 3.53 -5.65 39.42
N VAL A 90 2.45 -6.07 38.78
CA VAL A 90 1.30 -5.21 38.47
C VAL A 90 0.17 -5.52 39.44
N ASP A 91 -0.40 -4.47 40.04
CA ASP A 91 -1.62 -4.58 40.86
C ASP A 91 -2.83 -4.55 39.90
N LEU A 92 -3.68 -5.59 39.93
CA LEU A 92 -4.81 -5.78 39.02
C LEU A 92 -6.16 -5.56 39.72
#